data_AF-A0A3B0W1C0-F1
#
_entry.id   AF-A0A3B0W1C0-F1
#
_cell.length_a   1.000
_cell.length_b   1.000
_cell.length_c   1.000
_cell.angle_alpha   90.00
_cell.angle_beta   90.00
_cell.angle_gamma   90.00
#
_symmetry.space_group_name_H-M   'P 1'
#
loop_
_entity.id
_entity.type
_entity.pdbx_description
1 polymer ?
#
loop_
_entity_poly.entity_id
_entity_poly.type
_entity_poly.pdbx_seq_one_letter_code
_entity_poly.pdbx_strand_id
1 'polypeptide(L)'
;MYDAFFKPYWKVLTVFTLFVITALSLWPADQLPNVVGGDKLHHLVAYMGLMFLVALPKPKYWLWLAVLFVAWSGAIELIQPSVNRYAEWLD
;
A
#
# COMPACT_ATOMS: atom_id res chain seq x y z
N MET A 1 -20.47 -0.74 -17.57
CA MET A 1 -21.07 -1.77 -16.69
C MET A 1 -20.33 -1.87 -15.36
N TYR A 2 -18.99 -1.92 -15.33
CA TYR A 2 -18.19 -1.92 -14.08
C TYR A 2 -18.32 -0.64 -13.22
N ASP A 3 -18.48 0.52 -13.86
CA ASP A 3 -18.53 1.81 -13.15
C ASP A 3 -19.69 1.95 -12.16
N ALA A 4 -20.85 1.36 -12.44
CA ALA A 4 -22.03 1.51 -11.59
C ALA A 4 -21.90 0.80 -10.25
N PHE A 5 -21.22 -0.35 -10.22
CA PHE A 5 -20.99 -1.12 -9.00
C PHE A 5 -19.81 -0.57 -8.19
N PHE A 6 -18.74 -0.11 -8.85
CA PHE A 6 -17.51 0.29 -8.16
C PHE A 6 -17.51 1.74 -7.67
N LYS A 7 -18.17 2.67 -8.39
CA LYS A 7 -18.24 4.10 -8.01
C LYS A 7 -18.81 4.44 -6.63
N PRO A 8 -19.77 3.70 -6.05
CA PRO A 8 -20.20 3.99 -4.67
C PRO A 8 -19.18 3.52 -3.63
N TYR A 9 -18.45 2.43 -3.90
CA TYR A 9 -17.60 1.77 -2.90
C TYR A 9 -16.11 2.07 -3.01
N TRP A 10 -15.62 2.71 -4.07
CA TRP A 10 -14.18 2.91 -4.29
C TRP A 10 -13.47 3.59 -3.11
N LYS A 11 -14.13 4.52 -2.41
CA LYS A 11 -13.56 5.19 -1.23
C LYS A 11 -13.32 4.20 -0.10
N VAL A 12 -14.34 3.38 0.20
CA VAL A 12 -14.27 2.35 1.24
C VAL A 12 -13.21 1.32 0.88
N LEU A 13 -13.19 0.85 -0.36
CA LEU A 13 -12.17 -0.08 -0.85
C LEU A 13 -10.75 0.50 -0.77
N THR A 14 -10.58 1.78 -1.11
CA THR A 14 -9.28 2.46 -1.04
C THR A 14 -8.80 2.56 0.41
N VAL A 15 -9.67 3.02 1.33
CA VAL A 15 -9.33 3.16 2.76
C VAL A 15 -9.07 1.79 3.40
N PHE A 16 -9.91 0.81 3.10
CA PHE A 16 -9.75 -0.55 3.60
C PHE A 16 -8.43 -1.17 3.12
N THR A 17 -8.15 -1.08 1.81
CA THR A 17 -6.89 -1.59 1.25
C THR A 17 -5.68 -0.87 1.84
N LEU A 18 -5.71 0.47 1.96
CA LEU A 18 -4.64 1.24 2.59
C LEU A 18 -4.40 0.82 4.05
N PHE A 19 -5.48 0.58 4.80
CA PHE A 19 -5.41 0.09 6.17
C PHE A 19 -4.77 -1.31 6.24
N VAL A 20 -5.22 -2.24 5.39
CA VAL A 20 -4.66 -3.60 5.32
C VAL A 20 -3.17 -3.56 4.97
N ILE A 21 -2.77 -2.78 3.96
CA ILE A 21 -1.36 -2.61 3.59
C ILE A 21 -0.57 -2.10 4.81
N THR A 22 -1.04 -1.03 5.45
CA THR A 22 -0.37 -0.43 6.62
C THR A 22 -0.23 -1.42 7.78
N ALA A 23 -1.29 -2.16 8.10
CA ALA A 23 -1.29 -3.14 9.17
C ALA A 23 -0.30 -4.28 8.89
N LEU A 24 -0.25 -4.78 7.64
CA LEU A 24 0.69 -5.83 7.24
C LEU A 24 2.14 -5.33 7.16
N SER A 25 2.35 -4.07 6.77
CA SER A 25 3.67 -3.42 6.75
C SER A 25 4.27 -3.26 8.14
N LEU A 26 3.41 -2.95 9.13
CA LEU A 26 3.82 -2.64 10.51
C LEU A 26 3.62 -3.82 11.46
N TRP A 27 3.12 -4.96 10.97
CA TRP A 27 3.01 -6.16 11.77
C TRP A 27 4.40 -6.58 12.25
N PRO A 28 4.62 -6.73 13.57
CA PRO A 28 5.90 -7.16 14.10
C PRO A 28 6.29 -8.52 13.52
N ALA A 29 7.46 -8.59 12.91
CA ALA A 29 8.00 -9.83 12.40
C ALA A 29 9.32 -10.09 13.10
N ASP A 30 9.36 -11.09 13.99
CA ASP A 30 10.60 -11.54 14.62
C ASP A 30 11.58 -12.13 13.56
N GLN A 31 11.02 -12.71 12.49
CA GLN A 31 11.70 -13.09 11.26
C GLN A 31 10.77 -12.84 10.08
N LEU A 32 11.27 -12.17 9.03
CA LEU A 32 10.53 -12.03 7.79
C LEU A 32 10.46 -13.42 7.11
N PRO A 33 9.28 -13.89 6.69
CA PRO A 33 9.21 -15.09 5.88
C PRO A 33 10.03 -14.85 4.61
N ASN A 34 10.91 -15.81 4.26
CA ASN A 34 11.66 -15.77 3.02
C ASN A 34 10.71 -16.12 1.85
N VAL A 35 9.92 -15.14 1.45
CA VAL A 35 9.04 -15.20 0.28
C VAL A 35 9.73 -14.59 -0.92
N VAL A 36 9.53 -15.22 -2.08
CA VAL A 36 10.06 -14.74 -3.36
C VAL A 36 9.65 -13.28 -3.58
N GLY A 37 10.64 -12.42 -3.80
CA GLY A 37 10.45 -11.00 -4.06
C GLY A 37 10.66 -10.08 -2.85
N GLY A 38 10.82 -10.61 -1.64
CA GLY A 38 11.14 -9.79 -0.46
C GLY A 38 10.03 -8.80 -0.07
N ASP A 39 10.19 -8.15 1.08
CA ASP A 39 9.16 -7.27 1.65
C ASP A 39 8.83 -6.06 0.75
N LYS A 40 9.87 -5.53 0.09
CA LYS A 40 9.79 -4.34 -0.76
C LYS A 40 8.95 -4.54 -2.02
N LEU A 41 9.08 -5.69 -2.71
CA LEU A 41 8.24 -5.96 -3.89
C LEU A 41 6.78 -6.16 -3.49
N HIS A 42 6.51 -6.80 -2.35
CA HIS A 42 5.14 -6.96 -1.85
C HIS A 42 4.52 -5.59 -1.55
N HIS A 43 5.26 -4.68 -0.92
CA HIS A 43 4.82 -3.29 -0.75
C HIS A 43 4.57 -2.58 -2.08
N LEU A 44 5.52 -2.66 -3.03
CA LEU A 44 5.36 -2.03 -4.34
C LEU A 44 4.10 -2.53 -5.06
N VAL A 45 3.90 -3.85 -5.15
CA VAL A 45 2.73 -4.47 -5.81
C VAL A 45 1.43 -4.08 -5.10
N ALA A 46 1.43 -4.02 -3.77
CA ALA A 46 0.26 -3.62 -3.00
C ALA A 46 -0.14 -2.16 -3.28
N TYR A 47 0.83 -1.24 -3.33
CA TYR A 47 0.58 0.15 -3.69
C TYR A 47 0.18 0.34 -5.16
N MET A 48 0.70 -0.47 -6.08
CA MET A 48 0.22 -0.50 -7.47
C MET A 48 -1.25 -0.93 -7.53
N GLY A 49 -1.64 -1.95 -6.77
CA GLY A 49 -3.03 -2.38 -6.65
C GLY A 49 -3.92 -1.28 -6.06
N LEU A 50 -3.49 -0.62 -4.98
CA LEU A 50 -4.19 0.52 -4.39
C LEU A 50 -4.39 1.65 -5.40
N MET A 51 -3.36 1.96 -6.17
CA MET A 51 -3.41 3.04 -7.16
C MET A 51 -4.32 2.68 -8.35
N PHE A 52 -4.35 1.41 -8.75
CA PHE A 52 -5.30 0.91 -9.74
C PHE A 52 -6.76 1.11 -9.29
N LEU A 53 -7.09 0.81 -8.01
CA LEU A 53 -8.44 1.01 -7.47
C LEU A 53 -8.87 2.49 -7.52
N VAL A 54 -7.95 3.43 -7.34
CA VAL A 54 -8.22 4.88 -7.41
C VAL A 54 -8.28 5.38 -8.86
N ALA A 55 -7.49 4.81 -9.76
CA ALA A 55 -7.44 5.20 -11.17
C ALA A 55 -8.69 4.80 -11.96
N LEU A 56 -9.43 3.77 -11.54
CA LEU A 56 -10.69 3.35 -12.17
C LEU A 56 -11.79 4.44 -12.13
N PRO A 57 -12.16 4.99 -10.96
CA PRO A 57 -13.17 6.06 -10.87
C PRO A 57 -12.65 7.45 -11.29
N LYS A 58 -11.34 7.64 -11.46
CA LYS A 58 -10.67 8.92 -11.80
C LYS A 58 -11.25 10.13 -11.05
N PRO A 59 -11.25 10.15 -9.70
CA PRO A 59 -11.74 11.31 -8.96
C PRO A 59 -10.90 12.55 -9.31
N LYS A 60 -11.49 13.75 -9.15
CA LYS A 60 -10.89 15.04 -9.53
C LYS A 60 -9.44 15.24 -9.03
N TYR A 61 -9.08 14.61 -7.91
CA TYR A 61 -7.78 14.73 -7.24
C TYR A 61 -6.98 13.42 -7.18
N TRP A 62 -7.18 12.51 -8.13
CA TRP A 62 -6.51 11.20 -8.13
C TRP A 62 -4.98 11.27 -8.13
N LEU A 63 -4.37 12.31 -8.74
CA LEU A 63 -2.92 12.54 -8.67
C LEU A 63 -2.44 12.91 -7.27
N TRP A 64 -3.22 13.69 -6.52
CA TRP A 64 -2.90 14.00 -5.11
C TRP A 64 -2.99 12.76 -4.24
N LEU A 65 -3.92 11.84 -4.53
CA LEU A 65 -3.96 10.54 -3.88
C LEU A 65 -2.73 9.70 -4.21
N ALA A 66 -2.22 9.75 -5.45
CA ALA A 66 -0.97 9.08 -5.81
C ALA A 66 0.22 9.62 -5.01
N VAL A 67 0.36 10.95 -4.91
CA VAL A 67 1.39 11.59 -4.09
C VAL A 67 1.26 11.19 -2.62
N LEU A 68 0.05 11.19 -2.08
CA LEU A 68 -0.23 10.74 -0.71
C LEU A 68 0.22 9.29 -0.50
N PHE A 69 -0.08 8.38 -1.42
CA PHE A 69 0.29 6.98 -1.30
C PHE A 69 1.80 6.75 -1.37
N VAL A 70 2.50 7.47 -2.24
CA VAL A 70 3.97 7.45 -2.29
C VAL A 70 4.56 7.96 -0.96
N ALA A 71 4.06 9.09 -0.45
CA ALA A 71 4.50 9.64 0.82
C ALA A 71 4.20 8.68 2.00
N TRP A 72 3.02 8.03 1.99
CA TRP A 72 2.63 7.04 2.99
C TRP A 72 3.54 5.82 2.96
N SER A 73 3.89 5.33 1.76
CA SER A 73 4.83 4.22 1.59
C SER A 73 6.20 4.54 2.16
N GLY A 74 6.72 5.73 1.87
CA GLY A 74 8.01 6.19 2.44
C GLY A 74 7.94 6.36 3.95
N ALA A 75 6.83 6.87 4.50
CA ALA A 75 6.64 6.98 5.94
C ALA A 75 6.64 5.61 6.63
N ILE A 76 6.00 4.60 6.03
CA ILE A 76 6.01 3.23 6.54
C ILE A 76 7.43 2.66 6.57
N GLU A 77 8.23 2.86 5.51
CA GLU A 77 9.62 2.38 5.45
C GLU A 77 10.48 2.99 6.56
N LEU A 78 10.23 4.25 6.94
CA LEU A 78 10.88 4.89 8.08
C LEU A 78 10.42 4.36 9.45
N ILE A 79 9.18 3.87 9.54
CA ILE A 79 8.60 3.33 10.79
C ILE A 79 8.95 1.86 11.00
N GLN A 80 9.09 1.07 9.94
CA GLN A 80 9.38 -0.37 10.00
C GLN A 80 10.51 -0.75 10.99
N PRO A 81 11.64 -0.02 11.09
CA PRO A 81 12.69 -0.34 12.05
C PRO A 81 12.24 -0.32 13.52
N SER A 82 11.22 0.49 13.87
CA SER A 82 10.68 0.56 15.22
C SER A 82 9.89 -0.69 15.64
N VAL A 83 9.48 -1.52 14.67
CA VAL A 83 8.77 -2.79 14.89
C VAL A 83 9.63 -4.01 14.54
N ASN A 84 10.96 -3.87 14.68
CA ASN A 84 11.97 -4.89 14.36
C ASN A 84 12.00 -5.33 12.87
N ARG A 85 11.52 -4.49 11.95
CA ARG A 85 11.66 -4.70 10.50
C ARG A 85 12.71 -3.76 9.95
N TYR A 86 13.90 -4.28 9.74
CA TYR A 86 14.99 -3.50 9.18
C TYR A 86 14.84 -3.42 7.67
N ALA A 87 15.13 -2.25 7.09
CA ALA A 87 15.30 -2.13 5.66
C ALA A 87 16.47 -3.04 5.24
N GLU A 88 16.17 -4.13 4.54
CA GLU A 88 17.20 -4.85 3.80
C GLU A 88 17.63 -3.94 2.65
N TRP A 89 18.70 -3.17 2.87
CA TRP A 89 19.28 -2.27 1.87
C TRP A 89 19.95 -3.02 0.71
N LEU A 90 20.09 -4.35 0.83
CA LEU A 90 20.90 -5.19 -0.05
C LEU A 90 20.08 -6.17 -0.92
N ASP A 91 18.75 -6.03 -0.97
CA ASP A 91 17.95 -6.64 -2.04
C ASP A 91 18.14 -5.89 -3.37
#